data_AF-A0A432QNQ2-F1
#
_entry.id   AF-A0A432QNQ2-F1
#
_cell.length_a   1.000
_cell.length_b   1.000
_cell.length_c   1.000
_cell.angle_alpha   90.00
_cell.angle_beta   90.00
_cell.angle_gamma   90.00
#
_symmetry.space_group_name_H-M   'P 1'
#
loop_
_entity.id
_entity.type
_entity.pdbx_description
1 polymer ?
#
loop_
_entity_poly.entity_id
_entity_poly.type
_entity_poly.pdbx_seq_one_letter_code
_entity_poly.pdbx_strand_id
1 'polypeptide(L)'
;MKCKRLLISIFAVGLWLIAWQTTAGAANTISATKYKAGDTVTISGEITPGQELYIAIAQEDMFKPSDTDGKFEKKKLPKKGKNAGYGADTAIPPLYYMLTTNTKAFGNDVDKKFGGPSFLFKKGQGLYSTTMFKLKKNFADVAAADMMGPIKTAEQWNFLKFAHENKYGINTVVKE
;
A
#
# COMPACT_ATOMS: atom_id res chain seq x y z
N MET A 1 23.39 53.81 -3.07
CA MET A 1 22.86 52.97 -4.18
C MET A 1 23.56 51.62 -4.36
N LYS A 2 24.86 51.45 -4.03
CA LYS A 2 25.60 50.19 -4.23
C LYS A 2 25.11 49.02 -3.35
N CYS A 3 24.71 49.29 -2.10
CA CYS A 3 24.26 48.25 -1.16
C CYS A 3 22.90 47.61 -1.54
N LYS A 4 21.95 48.40 -2.07
CA LYS A 4 20.66 47.88 -2.57
C LYS A 4 20.80 47.00 -3.81
N ARG A 5 21.76 47.30 -4.70
CA ARG A 5 22.05 46.48 -5.89
C ARG A 5 22.67 45.14 -5.50
N LEU A 6 23.56 45.11 -4.50
CA LEU A 6 24.17 43.89 -3.99
C LEU A 6 23.14 42.94 -3.34
N LEU A 7 22.21 43.48 -2.56
CA LEU A 7 21.13 42.70 -1.93
C LEU A 7 20.17 42.07 -2.96
N ILE A 8 19.82 42.81 -4.01
CA ILE A 8 18.95 42.29 -5.09
C ILE A 8 19.68 41.18 -5.89
N SER A 9 20.99 41.33 -6.14
CA SER A 9 21.79 40.29 -6.80
C SER A 9 21.92 39.01 -5.97
N ILE A 10 22.11 39.12 -4.65
CA ILE A 10 22.17 37.95 -3.76
C ILE A 10 20.81 37.24 -3.69
N PHE A 11 19.71 37.99 -3.65
CA PHE A 11 18.36 37.43 -3.64
C PHE A 11 18.01 36.72 -4.97
N ALA A 12 18.45 37.28 -6.11
CA ALA A 12 18.25 36.67 -7.42
C ALA A 12 19.07 35.39 -7.63
N VAL A 13 20.30 35.34 -7.12
CA VAL A 13 21.15 34.12 -7.14
C VAL A 13 20.60 33.05 -6.19
N GLY A 14 20.07 33.45 -5.03
CA GLY A 14 19.38 32.54 -4.10
C GLY A 14 18.13 31.89 -4.72
N LEU A 15 17.33 32.66 -5.45
CA LEU A 15 16.14 32.15 -6.16
C LEU A 15 16.50 31.19 -7.31
N TRP A 16 17.63 31.41 -8.00
CA TRP A 16 18.14 30.49 -9.03
C TRP A 16 18.68 29.18 -8.46
N LEU A 17 19.30 29.21 -7.28
CA LEU A 17 19.80 28.00 -6.61
C LEU A 17 18.67 27.08 -6.08
N ILE A 18 17.51 27.65 -5.74
CA ILE A 18 16.33 26.88 -5.31
C ILE A 18 15.62 26.22 -6.52
N ALA A 19 15.71 26.83 -7.70
CA ALA A 19 15.14 26.29 -8.94
C ALA A 19 15.92 25.08 -9.51
N TRP A 20 17.15 24.83 -9.04
CA TRP A 20 17.96 23.66 -9.40
C TRP A 20 17.73 22.43 -8.54
N GLN A 21 16.81 22.47 -7.58
CA GLN A 21 16.22 21.24 -7.06
C GLN A 21 15.26 20.68 -8.12
N THR A 22 15.83 20.28 -9.26
CA THR A 22 15.19 19.41 -10.22
C THR A 22 14.74 18.20 -9.43
N THR A 23 13.44 18.00 -9.38
CA THR A 23 12.82 16.72 -9.04
C THR A 23 13.48 15.66 -9.91
N ALA A 24 14.47 14.96 -9.38
CA ALA A 24 14.89 13.67 -9.90
C ALA A 24 13.72 12.71 -9.69
N GLY A 25 12.69 12.85 -10.51
CA GLY A 25 11.69 11.80 -10.66
C GLY A 25 12.47 10.60 -11.19
N ALA A 26 12.44 9.50 -10.45
CA ALA A 26 12.94 8.23 -10.96
C ALA A 26 12.31 8.03 -12.34
N ALA A 27 13.15 7.99 -13.39
CA ALA A 27 12.71 7.76 -14.76
C ALA A 27 12.26 6.31 -14.86
N ASN A 28 11.01 6.07 -14.47
CA ASN A 28 10.41 4.75 -14.46
C ASN A 28 9.59 4.61 -15.74
N THR A 29 9.92 3.62 -16.56
CA THR A 29 9.18 3.28 -17.77
C THR A 29 8.43 1.98 -17.59
N ILE A 30 7.18 1.96 -18.05
CA ILE A 30 6.37 0.76 -18.20
C ILE A 30 6.38 0.39 -19.69
N SER A 31 6.53 -0.90 -20.02
CA SER A 31 6.76 -1.34 -21.40
C SER A 31 5.65 -0.96 -22.41
N ALA A 32 4.43 -0.70 -21.93
CA ALA A 32 3.30 -0.26 -22.74
C ALA A 32 2.26 0.47 -21.87
N THR A 33 1.34 1.19 -22.53
CA THR A 33 0.20 1.84 -21.87
C THR A 33 -1.06 0.96 -21.84
N LYS A 34 -1.06 -0.17 -22.55
CA LYS A 34 -2.17 -1.12 -22.64
C LYS A 34 -1.63 -2.55 -22.69
N TYR A 35 -2.29 -3.45 -21.98
CA TYR A 35 -1.93 -4.87 -21.89
C TYR A 35 -3.18 -5.75 -22.05
N LYS A 36 -2.99 -6.96 -22.56
CA LYS A 36 -3.97 -8.04 -22.55
C LYS A 36 -3.66 -9.01 -21.43
N ALA A 37 -4.66 -9.80 -21.04
CA ALA A 37 -4.45 -10.88 -20.10
C ALA A 37 -3.41 -11.88 -20.64
N GLY A 38 -2.41 -12.20 -19.83
CA GLY A 38 -1.28 -13.06 -20.21
C GLY A 38 -0.05 -12.31 -20.74
N ASP A 39 -0.16 -11.00 -21.00
CA ASP A 39 1.00 -10.21 -21.42
C ASP A 39 2.00 -10.04 -20.27
N THR A 40 3.28 -9.93 -20.62
CA THR A 40 4.34 -9.59 -19.66
C THR A 40 4.47 -8.06 -19.55
N VAL A 41 4.36 -7.56 -18.32
CA VAL A 41 4.62 -6.15 -17.99
C VAL A 41 6.07 -6.01 -17.55
N THR A 42 6.83 -5.14 -18.23
CA THR A 42 8.20 -4.81 -17.81
C THR A 42 8.20 -3.40 -17.22
N ILE A 43 8.66 -3.31 -15.98
CA ILE A 43 8.90 -2.06 -15.27
C ILE A 43 10.41 -1.88 -15.19
N SER A 44 10.91 -0.77 -15.72
CA SER A 44 12.33 -0.44 -15.71
C SER A 44 12.53 0.94 -15.11
N GLY A 45 13.64 1.10 -14.39
CA GLY A 45 14.03 2.34 -13.75
C GLY A 45 15.39 2.18 -13.09
N GLU A 46 15.93 3.29 -12.60
CA GLU A 46 17.21 3.32 -11.89
C GLU A 46 16.99 3.66 -10.42
N ILE A 47 17.71 2.96 -9.55
CA ILE A 47 17.81 3.28 -8.12
C ILE A 47 19.28 3.44 -7.75
N THR A 48 19.58 4.28 -6.77
CA THR A 48 20.97 4.40 -6.31
C THR A 48 21.38 3.09 -5.64
N PRO A 49 22.60 2.57 -5.90
CA PRO A 49 23.09 1.38 -5.22
C PRO A 49 22.96 1.50 -3.69
N GLY A 50 22.46 0.45 -3.05
CA GLY A 50 22.22 0.41 -1.60
C GLY A 50 20.90 1.04 -1.14
N GLN A 51 20.12 1.67 -2.03
CA GLN A 51 18.75 2.08 -1.70
C GLN A 51 17.78 0.89 -1.71
N GLU A 52 16.75 0.99 -0.89
CA GLU A 52 15.67 0.01 -0.85
C GLU A 52 14.71 0.24 -2.02
N LEU A 53 14.33 -0.86 -2.68
CA LEU A 53 13.39 -0.82 -3.79
C LEU A 53 11.97 -0.96 -3.24
N TYR A 54 11.06 -0.14 -3.75
CA TYR A 54 9.63 -0.20 -3.46
C TYR A 54 8.84 0.04 -4.75
N ILE A 55 8.05 -0.94 -5.17
CA ILE A 55 7.15 -0.84 -6.33
C ILE A 55 5.75 -1.22 -5.87
N ALA A 56 4.87 -0.22 -5.76
CA ALA A 56 3.45 -0.42 -5.53
C ALA A 56 2.73 -0.63 -6.88
N ILE A 57 2.18 -1.83 -7.08
CA ILE A 57 1.32 -2.17 -8.22
C ILE A 57 -0.10 -2.19 -7.70
N ALA A 58 -0.92 -1.24 -8.13
CA ALA A 58 -2.28 -1.09 -7.66
C ALA A 58 -3.25 -0.89 -8.83
N GLN A 59 -4.47 -1.37 -8.68
CA GLN A 59 -5.57 -1.00 -9.56
C GLN A 59 -5.87 0.50 -9.41
N GLU A 60 -6.19 1.16 -10.53
CA GLU A 60 -6.57 2.58 -10.53
C GLU A 60 -7.96 2.78 -9.90
N ASP A 61 -8.91 1.92 -10.26
CA ASP A 61 -10.23 1.92 -9.64
C ASP A 61 -10.15 1.46 -8.19
N MET A 62 -10.67 2.31 -7.30
CA MET A 62 -10.68 2.09 -5.87
C MET A 62 -12.06 1.58 -5.43
N PHE A 63 -12.07 0.62 -4.51
CA PHE A 63 -13.28 0.08 -3.92
C PHE A 63 -13.54 0.70 -2.54
N LYS A 64 -14.80 1.07 -2.29
CA LYS A 64 -15.31 1.49 -0.98
C LYS A 64 -16.40 0.56 -0.49
N PRO A 65 -16.53 0.33 0.83
CA PRO A 65 -17.66 -0.42 1.37
C PRO A 65 -19.05 0.16 1.04
N SER A 66 -19.16 1.44 0.68
CA SER A 66 -20.40 2.06 0.19
C SER A 66 -20.83 1.54 -1.18
N ASP A 67 -19.86 1.11 -2.00
CA ASP A 67 -20.05 0.78 -3.41
C ASP A 67 -20.43 -0.69 -3.62
N THR A 68 -20.29 -1.50 -2.56
CA THR A 68 -20.64 -2.92 -2.53
C THR A 68 -22.08 -3.16 -2.98
N ASP A 69 -22.32 -4.15 -3.83
CA ASP A 69 -23.67 -4.47 -4.34
C ASP A 69 -24.34 -5.61 -3.57
N GLY A 70 -23.53 -6.50 -2.98
CA GLY A 70 -23.98 -7.61 -2.16
C GLY A 70 -24.93 -7.19 -1.02
N LYS A 71 -26.13 -7.77 -0.97
CA LYS A 71 -27.13 -7.46 0.07
C LYS A 71 -26.61 -7.68 1.49
N PHE A 72 -25.72 -8.66 1.68
CA PHE A 72 -25.11 -8.95 2.98
C PHE A 72 -23.93 -8.02 3.26
N GLU A 73 -23.13 -7.75 2.24
CA GLU A 73 -21.90 -6.97 2.27
C GLU A 73 -22.19 -5.51 2.58
N LYS A 74 -23.23 -4.93 1.97
CA LYS A 74 -23.77 -3.58 2.29
C LYS A 74 -23.96 -3.35 3.79
N LYS A 75 -24.29 -4.39 4.55
CA LYS A 75 -24.48 -4.32 6.02
C LYS A 75 -23.25 -4.77 6.79
N LYS A 76 -22.61 -5.86 6.36
CA LYS A 76 -21.53 -6.51 7.11
C LYS A 76 -20.21 -5.77 6.96
N LEU A 77 -19.85 -5.32 5.77
CA LEU A 77 -18.55 -4.74 5.49
C LEU A 77 -18.35 -3.42 6.26
N PRO A 78 -19.29 -2.45 6.26
CA PRO A 78 -19.16 -1.25 7.11
C PRO A 78 -19.14 -1.58 8.62
N LYS A 79 -19.91 -2.57 9.06
CA LYS A 79 -19.91 -3.01 10.47
C LYS A 79 -18.58 -3.62 10.89
N LYS A 80 -17.93 -4.37 10.00
CA LYS A 80 -16.57 -4.89 10.23
C LYS A 80 -15.53 -3.77 10.17
N GLY A 81 -15.73 -2.78 9.30
CA GLY A 81 -14.90 -1.58 9.20
C GLY A 81 -14.80 -0.80 10.50
N LYS A 82 -15.92 -0.56 11.19
CA LYS A 82 -15.92 0.10 12.51
C LYS A 82 -15.00 -0.58 13.53
N ASN A 83 -14.94 -1.91 13.52
CA ASN A 83 -14.08 -2.67 14.43
C ASN A 83 -12.62 -2.74 13.94
N ALA A 84 -12.40 -2.64 12.63
CA ALA A 84 -11.08 -2.71 12.01
C ALA A 84 -10.40 -1.33 11.87
N GLY A 85 -11.14 -0.24 12.04
CA GLY A 85 -10.62 1.13 11.94
C GLY A 85 -10.67 1.71 10.52
N TYR A 86 -11.70 1.38 9.74
CA TYR A 86 -12.00 2.02 8.44
C TYR A 86 -13.49 2.34 8.30
N GLY A 87 -13.80 3.38 7.52
CA GLY A 87 -15.15 3.89 7.27
C GLY A 87 -15.82 3.28 6.04
N ALA A 88 -17.08 3.66 5.81
CA ALA A 88 -17.84 3.21 4.62
C ALA A 88 -17.32 3.82 3.32
N ASP A 89 -16.72 5.00 3.40
CA ASP A 89 -16.18 5.74 2.25
C ASP A 89 -14.65 5.57 2.10
N THR A 90 -14.01 4.83 3.00
CA THR A 90 -12.58 4.53 2.91
C THR A 90 -12.33 3.66 1.69
N ALA A 91 -11.52 4.18 0.75
CA ALA A 91 -11.26 3.53 -0.52
C ALA A 91 -9.87 2.88 -0.56
N ILE A 92 -9.78 1.64 -1.04
CA ILE A 92 -8.51 0.95 -1.35
C ILE A 92 -8.56 0.33 -2.75
N PRO A 93 -7.43 0.14 -3.43
CA PRO A 93 -7.40 -0.64 -4.66
C PRO A 93 -7.67 -2.12 -4.31
N PRO A 94 -8.63 -2.80 -4.96
CA PRO A 94 -8.91 -4.21 -4.73
C PRO A 94 -7.69 -5.11 -5.01
N LEU A 95 -6.93 -4.77 -6.05
CA LEU A 95 -5.65 -5.40 -6.37
C LEU A 95 -4.52 -4.47 -5.95
N TYR A 96 -3.69 -4.94 -5.02
CA TYR A 96 -2.53 -4.22 -4.51
C TYR A 96 -1.38 -5.18 -4.24
N TYR A 97 -0.22 -4.90 -4.81
CA TYR A 97 1.03 -5.61 -4.56
C TYR A 97 2.14 -4.61 -4.23
N MET A 98 2.97 -4.97 -3.26
CA MET A 98 4.20 -4.25 -2.93
C MET A 98 5.38 -5.16 -3.23
N LEU A 99 6.15 -4.84 -4.26
CA LEU A 99 7.42 -5.50 -4.55
C LEU A 99 8.51 -4.70 -3.87
N THR A 100 9.24 -5.33 -2.94
CA THR A 100 10.26 -4.62 -2.17
C THR A 100 11.41 -5.51 -1.75
N THR A 101 12.59 -4.91 -1.60
CA THR A 101 13.75 -5.55 -0.96
C THR A 101 13.71 -5.44 0.57
N ASN A 102 12.84 -4.61 1.15
CA ASN A 102 12.67 -4.46 2.60
C ASN A 102 11.22 -4.71 3.03
N THR A 103 10.86 -5.99 3.16
CA THR A 103 9.53 -6.39 3.65
C THR A 103 9.28 -5.93 5.10
N LYS A 104 10.33 -5.85 5.92
CA LYS A 104 10.23 -5.45 7.35
C LYS A 104 9.75 -4.02 7.54
N ALA A 105 9.87 -3.16 6.52
CA ALA A 105 9.25 -1.84 6.51
C ALA A 105 7.73 -1.90 6.70
N PHE A 106 7.08 -2.96 6.20
CA PHE A 106 5.61 -3.08 6.15
C PHE A 106 5.03 -4.14 7.07
N GLY A 107 5.81 -5.13 7.49
CA GLY A 107 5.26 -6.30 8.18
C GLY A 107 6.30 -7.35 8.50
N ASN A 108 5.84 -8.55 8.88
CA ASN A 108 6.69 -9.70 9.17
C ASN A 108 6.01 -11.00 8.76
N ASP A 109 6.80 -11.97 8.34
CA ASP A 109 6.34 -13.35 8.16
C ASP A 109 5.99 -13.98 9.52
N VAL A 110 4.84 -14.66 9.58
CA VAL A 110 4.40 -15.40 10.75
C VAL A 110 3.94 -16.79 10.38
N ASP A 111 4.16 -17.75 11.28
CA ASP A 111 3.59 -19.08 11.15
C ASP A 111 2.07 -19.03 11.33
N LYS A 112 1.37 -19.69 10.40
CA LYS A 112 -0.08 -19.84 10.39
C LYS A 112 -0.43 -21.31 10.37
N LYS A 113 -1.08 -21.76 11.44
CA LYS A 113 -1.51 -23.15 11.58
C LYS A 113 -2.95 -23.35 11.12
N PHE A 114 -3.22 -24.48 10.48
CA PHE A 114 -4.55 -24.86 9.98
C PHE A 114 -4.77 -26.37 10.01
N GLY A 115 -6.05 -26.76 9.89
CA GLY A 115 -6.49 -28.16 9.89
C GLY A 115 -6.45 -28.84 11.25
N GLY A 116 -7.09 -30.01 11.33
CA GLY A 116 -7.20 -30.81 12.55
C GLY A 116 -8.57 -30.70 13.25
N PRO A 117 -8.91 -31.65 14.12
CA PRO A 117 -10.23 -31.70 14.74
C PRO A 117 -10.47 -30.53 15.69
N SER A 118 -11.61 -29.84 15.51
CA SER A 118 -11.93 -28.60 16.26
C SER A 118 -12.15 -28.81 17.76
N PHE A 119 -12.36 -30.06 18.21
CA PHE A 119 -12.44 -30.41 19.63
C PHE A 119 -11.07 -30.54 20.29
N LEU A 120 -10.00 -30.75 19.50
CA LEU A 120 -8.64 -30.95 20.01
C LEU A 120 -7.80 -29.68 19.91
N PHE A 121 -8.02 -28.87 18.88
CA PHE A 121 -7.20 -27.69 18.57
C PHE A 121 -7.97 -26.39 18.79
N LYS A 122 -7.36 -25.45 19.53
CA LYS A 122 -7.89 -24.09 19.72
C LYS A 122 -7.69 -23.23 18.47
N LYS A 123 -8.36 -22.08 18.40
CA LYS A 123 -8.19 -21.09 17.33
C LYS A 123 -6.72 -20.68 17.19
N GLY A 124 -6.12 -20.94 16.03
CA GLY A 124 -4.70 -20.69 15.75
C GLY A 124 -3.77 -21.88 16.02
N GLN A 125 -4.32 -23.01 16.46
CA GLN A 125 -3.65 -24.31 16.47
C GLN A 125 -4.15 -25.12 15.28
N GLY A 126 -3.28 -25.96 14.75
CA GLY A 126 -3.61 -26.85 13.65
C GLY A 126 -2.48 -27.82 13.37
N LEU A 127 -2.82 -28.88 12.65
CA LEU A 127 -1.88 -29.95 12.32
C LEU A 127 -0.84 -29.49 11.29
N TYR A 128 -1.24 -28.59 10.40
CA TYR A 128 -0.40 -28.09 9.30
C TYR A 128 0.02 -26.65 9.58
N SER A 129 1.24 -26.30 9.15
CA SER A 129 1.78 -24.94 9.23
C SER A 129 2.04 -24.41 7.83
N THR A 130 1.75 -23.13 7.64
CA THR A 130 2.17 -22.35 6.48
C THR A 130 2.67 -20.98 6.98
N THR A 131 3.18 -20.15 6.09
CA THR A 131 3.66 -18.81 6.41
C THR A 131 2.66 -17.79 5.88
N MET A 132 2.40 -16.73 6.64
CA MET A 132 1.63 -15.58 6.19
C MET A 132 2.40 -14.32 6.52
N PHE A 133 2.52 -13.42 5.55
CA PHE A 133 3.05 -12.09 5.82
C PHE A 133 1.98 -11.25 6.52
N LYS A 134 2.24 -10.81 7.75
CA LYS A 134 1.36 -9.90 8.50
C LYS A 134 1.86 -8.48 8.43
N LEU A 135 0.95 -7.57 8.11
CA LEU A 135 1.21 -6.14 8.07
C LEU A 135 1.35 -5.57 9.49
N LYS A 136 2.10 -4.48 9.61
CA LYS A 136 2.23 -3.75 10.87
C LYS A 136 0.88 -3.29 11.40
N LYS A 137 0.77 -3.29 12.74
CA LYS A 137 -0.49 -3.03 13.42
C LYS A 137 -1.01 -1.63 13.12
N ASN A 138 -0.15 -0.62 13.21
CA ASN A 138 -0.53 0.77 12.96
C ASN A 138 0.17 1.30 11.72
N PHE A 139 -0.48 2.24 11.03
CA PHE A 139 0.11 2.88 9.86
C PHE A 139 1.38 3.67 10.20
N ALA A 140 1.41 4.31 11.37
CA ALA A 140 2.58 5.03 11.87
C ALA A 140 3.82 4.15 12.07
N ASP A 141 3.65 2.83 12.17
CA ASP A 141 4.78 1.91 12.32
C ASP A 141 5.42 1.54 10.96
N VAL A 142 4.76 1.88 9.84
CA VAL A 142 5.23 1.59 8.48
C VAL A 142 6.36 2.54 8.12
N ALA A 143 7.58 2.03 8.04
CA ALA A 143 8.77 2.86 7.84
C ALA A 143 8.83 3.51 6.45
N ALA A 144 8.21 2.86 5.46
CA ALA A 144 8.16 3.31 4.07
C ALA A 144 6.72 3.70 3.66
N ALA A 145 5.98 4.37 4.54
CA ALA A 145 4.58 4.75 4.29
C ALA A 145 4.42 5.60 3.02
N ASP A 146 5.38 6.48 2.73
CA ASP A 146 5.36 7.34 1.53
C ASP A 146 5.50 6.55 0.21
N MET A 147 5.98 5.30 0.27
CA MET A 147 6.19 4.44 -0.90
C MET A 147 4.97 3.59 -1.25
N MET A 148 3.88 3.72 -0.49
CA MET A 148 2.68 2.87 -0.61
C MET A 148 1.71 3.25 -1.73
N GLY A 149 2.05 4.24 -2.56
CA GLY A 149 1.22 4.69 -3.68
C GLY A 149 -0.15 5.22 -3.21
N PRO A 150 -1.28 4.55 -3.56
CA PRO A 150 -2.63 5.04 -3.24
C PRO A 150 -3.03 4.93 -1.76
N ILE A 151 -2.27 4.18 -0.94
CA ILE A 151 -2.56 4.00 0.49
C ILE A 151 -1.82 5.06 1.28
N LYS A 152 -2.53 6.11 1.71
CA LYS A 152 -1.93 7.30 2.33
C LYS A 152 -2.39 7.56 3.76
N THR A 153 -3.47 6.92 4.18
CA THR A 153 -4.07 7.17 5.50
C THR A 153 -4.12 5.92 6.37
N ALA A 154 -4.22 6.13 7.68
CA ALA A 154 -4.39 5.04 8.63
C ALA A 154 -5.66 4.22 8.39
N GLU A 155 -6.75 4.84 7.93
CA GLU A 155 -7.98 4.13 7.57
C GLU A 155 -7.77 3.25 6.34
N GLN A 156 -7.11 3.76 5.29
CA GLN A 156 -6.79 2.96 4.10
C GLN A 156 -5.86 1.80 4.44
N TRP A 157 -4.86 2.02 5.31
CA TRP A 157 -3.99 0.96 5.82
C TRP A 157 -4.76 -0.11 6.59
N ASN A 158 -5.66 0.31 7.47
CA ASN A 158 -6.52 -0.61 8.22
C ASN A 158 -7.44 -1.41 7.30
N PHE A 159 -7.96 -0.78 6.25
CA PHE A 159 -8.79 -1.45 5.26
C PHE A 159 -7.98 -2.44 4.41
N LEU A 160 -6.79 -2.04 3.92
CA LEU A 160 -5.87 -2.93 3.22
C LEU A 160 -5.50 -4.15 4.07
N LYS A 161 -5.12 -3.92 5.34
CA LYS A 161 -4.82 -5.00 6.29
C LYS A 161 -6.02 -5.91 6.54
N PHE A 162 -7.22 -5.35 6.64
CA PHE A 162 -8.44 -6.15 6.73
C PHE A 162 -8.65 -7.01 5.46
N ALA A 163 -8.46 -6.43 4.27
CA ALA A 163 -8.58 -7.13 3.00
C ALA A 163 -7.51 -8.23 2.85
N HIS A 164 -6.31 -8.05 3.39
CA HIS A 164 -5.19 -8.99 3.31
C HIS A 164 -5.24 -10.11 4.36
N GLU A 165 -5.59 -9.79 5.61
CA GLU A 165 -5.44 -10.73 6.73
C GLU A 165 -6.76 -11.38 7.19
N ASN A 166 -7.90 -10.73 6.94
CA ASN A 166 -9.19 -11.21 7.39
C ASN A 166 -9.84 -12.13 6.35
N LYS A 167 -10.28 -13.33 6.76
CA LYS A 167 -10.97 -14.28 5.84
C LYS A 167 -12.17 -13.64 5.13
N TYR A 168 -12.96 -12.79 5.80
CA TYR A 168 -14.08 -12.11 5.16
C TYR A 168 -13.57 -11.06 4.17
N GLY A 169 -12.61 -10.22 4.58
CA GLY A 169 -12.00 -9.19 3.71
C GLY A 169 -11.43 -9.77 2.42
N ILE A 170 -10.56 -10.79 2.53
CA ILE A 170 -9.95 -11.49 1.38
C ILE A 170 -11.00 -11.98 0.39
N ASN A 171 -12.11 -12.53 0.89
CA ASN A 171 -13.16 -13.12 0.06
C ASN A 171 -14.22 -12.14 -0.43
N THR A 172 -14.17 -10.88 0.01
CA THR A 172 -15.20 -9.87 -0.29
C THR A 172 -14.63 -8.78 -1.18
N VAL A 173 -13.50 -8.18 -0.79
CA VAL A 173 -12.97 -6.97 -1.44
C VAL A 173 -12.56 -7.20 -2.90
N VAL A 174 -12.08 -8.39 -3.25
CA VAL A 174 -11.68 -8.72 -4.65
C VAL A 174 -12.88 -9.17 -5.50
N LYS A 175 -14.02 -9.49 -4.87
CA LYS A 175 -15.22 -9.98 -5.58
C LYS A 175 -16.22 -8.90 -5.92
N GLU A 176 -16.26 -7.87 -5.08
CA GLU A 176 -17.12 -6.69 -5.23
C GLU A 176 -16.34 -5.62 -6.01
#